data_AF-A0A401Q4D7-F1
#
_entry.id   AF-A0A401Q4D7-F1
#
_cell.length_a   1.000
_cell.length_b   1.000
_cell.length_c   1.000
_cell.angle_alpha   90.00
_cell.angle_beta   90.00
_cell.angle_gamma   90.00
#
_symmetry.space_group_name_H-M   'P 1'
#
loop_
_entity.id
_entity.type
_entity.pdbx_description
1 polymer ?
#
loop_
_entity_poly.entity_id
_entity_poly.type
_entity_poly.pdbx_seq_one_letter_code
_entity_poly.pdbx_strand_id
1 'polypeptide(L)'
;MDILQLGLEKYLEDLSHISSQARKEYALEKALSKMEADWEEVNFTFVCYKDTGVNILAAVDDIQVLLEDHIVKTTTMKGSPFIAPFAKEMSAWESKLWLMHNILESWLRVQMVWLYLEPIFSSEDIHNQIPMQGKMFEVVDSNWRLIMEESVKGANAMQVISQPQMLDKLKEAESLLDDIQKGLNEYLEKKRLFFPRFFFLSNDELLEILSETKDPLRVQPHLKKCFEGIAQLTFNVEKEITHIESAEGERVELVLRVNPSRAKDLVEKWLYEVKWLLYPCFAQLAGNSFLITAQSPSSPLTTQHIPPHVPLLHCE
;
A
#
# COMPACT_ATOMS: atom_id res chain seq x y z
N MET A 1 9.60 19.80 71.15
CA MET A 1 9.02 21.16 71.17
C MET A 1 7.62 21.04 70.65
N ASP A 2 6.64 21.29 71.51
CA ASP A 2 5.23 21.07 71.23
C ASP A 2 4.74 22.15 70.26
N ILE A 3 4.21 21.75 69.09
CA ILE A 3 3.76 22.64 68.01
C ILE A 3 2.77 23.69 68.55
N LEU A 4 2.03 23.35 69.60
CA LEU A 4 1.05 24.20 70.29
C LEU A 4 1.63 25.47 70.94
N GLN A 5 2.94 25.54 71.24
CA GLN A 5 3.56 26.71 71.87
C GLN A 5 3.96 27.83 70.88
N LEU A 6 3.83 27.61 69.57
CA LEU A 6 4.26 28.54 68.51
C LEU A 6 3.24 29.62 68.13
N GLY A 7 2.04 29.63 68.72
CA GLY A 7 1.01 30.63 68.39
C GLY A 7 0.46 30.52 66.96
N LEU A 8 0.37 29.28 66.45
CA LEU A 8 -0.04 28.94 65.08
C LEU A 8 -1.48 29.32 64.73
N GLU A 9 -2.33 29.60 65.72
CA GLU A 9 -3.72 30.05 65.52
C GLU A 9 -3.81 31.29 64.61
N LYS A 10 -2.79 32.17 64.66
CA LYS A 10 -2.72 33.38 63.83
C LYS A 10 -2.35 33.12 62.36
N TYR A 11 -1.79 31.95 62.06
CA TYR A 11 -1.30 31.56 60.73
C TYR A 11 -2.07 30.37 60.16
N LEU A 12 -3.18 29.99 60.80
CA LEU A 12 -3.92 28.78 60.49
C LEU A 12 -4.54 28.83 59.09
N GLU A 13 -4.99 30.01 58.66
CA GLU A 13 -5.46 30.25 57.29
C GLU A 13 -4.33 30.13 56.26
N ASP A 14 -3.18 30.74 56.51
CA ASP A 14 -2.00 30.68 55.62
C ASP A 14 -1.50 29.23 55.48
N LEU A 15 -1.41 28.50 56.60
CA LEU A 15 -1.01 27.10 56.62
C LEU A 15 -2.02 26.20 55.91
N SER A 16 -3.31 26.48 56.07
CA SER A 16 -4.38 25.78 55.34
C SER A 16 -4.23 26.01 53.83
N HIS A 17 -4.00 27.26 53.40
CA HIS A 17 -3.78 27.59 51.99
C HIS A 17 -2.54 26.87 51.42
N ILE A 18 -1.40 26.95 52.10
CA ILE A 18 -0.16 26.27 51.70
C ILE A 18 -0.36 24.76 51.65
N SER A 19 -1.04 24.16 52.64
CA SER A 19 -1.30 22.72 52.66
C SER A 19 -2.21 22.27 51.50
N SER A 20 -3.21 23.09 51.16
CA SER A 20 -4.12 22.84 50.03
C SER A 20 -3.40 22.93 48.70
N GLN A 21 -2.52 23.93 48.54
CA GLN A 21 -1.67 24.08 47.37
C GLN A 21 -0.69 22.89 47.23
N ALA A 22 0.06 22.56 48.28
CA ALA A 22 1.00 21.44 48.29
C ALA A 22 0.30 20.11 47.96
N ARG A 23 -0.92 19.89 48.46
CA ARG A 23 -1.70 18.68 48.15
C ARG A 23 -2.06 18.59 46.66
N LYS A 24 -2.35 19.71 46.00
CA LYS A 24 -2.68 19.74 44.57
C LYS A 24 -1.43 19.59 43.70
N GLU A 25 -0.31 20.21 44.09
CA GLU A 25 0.99 20.04 43.45
C GLU A 25 1.43 18.57 43.50
N TYR A 26 1.36 17.95 44.69
CA TYR A 26 1.69 16.53 44.87
C TYR A 26 0.79 15.60 44.06
N ALA A 27 -0.49 15.92 43.91
CA ALA A 27 -1.40 15.13 43.08
C ALA A 27 -0.99 15.16 41.60
N LEU A 28 -0.52 16.30 41.10
CA LEU A 28 -0.05 16.46 39.72
C LEU A 28 1.30 15.76 39.50
N GLU A 29 2.24 15.91 40.43
CA GLU A 29 3.52 15.20 40.42
C GLU A 29 3.30 13.67 40.39
N LYS A 30 2.46 13.16 41.29
CA LYS A 30 2.14 11.72 41.34
C LYS A 30 1.47 11.22 40.06
N ALA A 31 0.63 12.04 39.43
CA ALA A 31 0.01 11.70 38.15
C ALA A 31 1.05 11.66 37.01
N LEU A 32 2.01 12.59 36.99
CA LEU A 32 3.11 12.58 36.02
C LEU A 32 3.98 11.34 36.20
N SER A 33 4.46 11.05 37.42
CA SER A 33 5.28 9.86 37.68
C SER A 33 4.56 8.56 37.36
N LYS A 34 3.23 8.52 37.57
CA LYS A 34 2.44 7.36 37.14
C LYS A 34 2.44 7.21 35.63
N MET A 35 2.19 8.29 34.88
CA MET A 35 2.24 8.23 33.42
C MET A 35 3.61 7.78 32.93
N GLU A 36 4.70 8.28 33.51
CA GLU A 36 6.06 7.85 33.16
C GLU A 36 6.28 6.36 33.42
N ALA A 37 5.86 5.86 34.59
CA ALA A 37 5.97 4.44 34.94
C ALA A 37 5.15 3.52 34.02
N ASP A 38 3.95 3.97 33.61
CA ASP A 38 3.10 3.21 32.69
C ASP A 38 3.81 2.94 31.35
N TRP A 39 4.77 3.79 30.92
CA TRP A 39 5.53 3.62 29.68
C TRP A 39 6.81 2.77 29.82
N GLU A 40 7.25 2.44 31.02
CA GLU A 40 8.45 1.61 31.24
C GLU A 40 8.25 0.18 30.72
N GLU A 41 7.01 -0.34 30.79
CA GLU A 41 6.67 -1.70 30.36
C GLU A 41 6.06 -1.77 28.96
N VAL A 42 5.85 -0.63 28.29
CA VAL A 42 5.22 -0.58 26.97
C VAL A 42 6.25 -0.92 25.89
N ASN A 43 6.01 -2.04 25.21
CA ASN A 43 6.86 -2.51 24.11
C ASN A 43 6.05 -2.58 22.81
N PHE A 44 6.68 -2.18 21.71
CA PHE A 44 6.14 -2.44 20.38
C PHE A 44 6.21 -3.93 20.05
N THR A 45 5.18 -4.41 19.37
CA THR A 45 5.15 -5.79 18.86
C THR A 45 5.54 -5.79 17.40
N PHE A 46 6.41 -6.74 17.03
CA PHE A 46 6.90 -6.89 15.67
C PHE A 46 6.61 -8.29 15.14
N VAL A 47 6.25 -8.39 13.86
CA VAL A 47 6.00 -9.67 13.17
C VAL A 47 6.83 -9.74 11.89
N CYS A 48 7.34 -10.92 11.56
CA CYS A 48 8.11 -11.11 10.32
C CYS A 48 7.19 -10.95 9.11
N TYR A 49 7.61 -10.14 8.14
CA TYR A 49 6.89 -9.92 6.89
C TYR A 49 7.39 -10.87 5.79
N LYS A 50 6.58 -11.88 5.49
CA LYS A 50 6.86 -12.92 4.47
C LYS A 50 8.27 -13.51 4.67
N ASP A 51 9.00 -13.76 3.59
CA ASP A 51 10.38 -14.25 3.57
C ASP A 51 11.41 -13.12 3.36
N THR A 52 11.02 -11.85 3.56
CA THR A 52 11.87 -10.69 3.26
C THR A 52 12.96 -10.42 4.29
N GLY A 53 12.88 -11.09 5.45
CA GLY A 53 13.77 -10.89 6.59
C GLY A 53 13.51 -9.60 7.38
N VAL A 54 12.46 -8.83 7.04
CA VAL A 54 12.08 -7.59 7.76
C VAL A 54 10.96 -7.88 8.72
N ASN A 55 11.07 -7.39 9.95
CA ASN A 55 9.95 -7.36 10.87
C ASN A 55 9.18 -6.04 10.72
N ILE A 56 7.85 -6.10 10.75
CA ILE A 56 6.94 -4.96 10.67
C ILE A 56 6.21 -4.76 12.00
N LEU A 57 5.77 -3.54 12.25
CA LEU A 57 5.01 -3.15 13.43
C LEU A 57 3.62 -3.80 13.40
N ALA A 58 3.19 -4.36 14.54
CA ALA A 58 1.89 -4.99 14.70
C ALA A 58 1.25 -4.64 16.05
N ALA A 59 -0.09 -4.78 16.13
CA ALA A 59 -0.87 -4.63 17.37
C ALA A 59 -0.57 -3.33 18.15
N VAL A 60 -0.68 -2.18 17.48
CA VAL A 60 -0.36 -0.86 18.08
C VAL A 60 -1.56 -0.13 18.65
N ASP A 61 -2.77 -0.66 18.48
CA ASP A 61 -4.01 0.01 18.88
C ASP A 61 -4.01 0.40 20.36
N ASP A 62 -3.60 -0.51 21.25
CA ASP A 62 -3.53 -0.24 22.69
C ASP A 62 -2.50 0.85 23.03
N ILE A 63 -1.38 0.89 22.29
CA ILE A 63 -0.34 1.91 22.45
C ILE A 63 -0.87 3.28 21.99
N GLN A 64 -1.61 3.32 20.88
CA GLN A 64 -2.24 4.55 20.39
C GLN A 64 -3.27 5.09 21.39
N VAL A 65 -4.12 4.22 21.93
CA VAL A 65 -5.12 4.60 22.94
C VAL A 65 -4.45 5.15 24.20
N LEU A 66 -3.41 4.48 24.71
CA LEU A 66 -2.63 4.95 25.86
C LEU A 66 -1.99 6.32 25.58
N LEU A 67 -1.42 6.48 24.39
CA LEU A 67 -0.78 7.71 23.96
C LEU A 67 -1.74 8.90 23.91
N GLU A 68 -2.89 8.73 23.27
CA GLU A 68 -3.91 9.77 23.18
C GLU A 68 -4.45 10.17 24.55
N ASP A 69 -4.73 9.19 25.42
CA ASP A 69 -5.18 9.45 26.79
C ASP A 69 -4.11 10.21 27.61
N HIS A 70 -2.83 9.82 27.51
CA HIS A 70 -1.75 10.50 28.20
C HIS A 70 -1.48 11.91 27.64
N ILE A 71 -1.67 12.16 26.35
CA ILE A 71 -1.61 13.51 25.76
C ILE A 71 -2.72 14.41 26.32
N VAL A 72 -3.96 13.91 26.37
CA VAL A 72 -5.11 14.68 26.91
C VAL A 72 -4.94 14.97 28.40
N LYS A 73 -4.50 13.97 29.18
CA LYS A 73 -4.21 14.13 30.61
C LYS A 73 -3.11 15.17 30.83
N THR A 74 -2.00 15.06 30.11
CA THR A 74 -0.87 16.00 30.20
C THR A 74 -1.30 17.44 29.85
N THR A 75 -2.09 17.60 28.78
CA THR A 75 -2.64 18.91 28.38
C THR A 75 -3.54 19.50 29.47
N THR A 76 -4.40 18.67 30.08
CA THR A 76 -5.28 19.09 31.19
C THR A 76 -4.48 19.51 32.42
N MET A 77 -3.45 18.74 32.78
CA MET A 77 -2.57 19.03 33.90
C MET A 77 -1.78 20.34 33.70
N LYS A 78 -1.34 20.63 32.48
CA LYS A 78 -0.64 21.86 32.12
C LYS A 78 -1.53 23.11 32.26
N GLY A 79 -2.84 22.96 32.11
CA GLY A 79 -3.82 24.02 32.35
C GLY A 79 -4.07 24.34 33.83
N SER A 80 -3.52 23.54 34.75
CA SER A 80 -3.71 23.74 36.20
C SER A 80 -2.92 24.97 36.70
N PRO A 81 -3.50 25.82 37.58
CA PRO A 81 -2.78 26.93 38.19
C PRO A 81 -1.65 26.46 39.15
N PHE A 82 -1.62 25.18 39.51
CA PHE A 82 -0.63 24.57 40.41
C PHE A 82 0.56 23.93 39.65
N ILE A 83 0.65 24.10 38.33
CA ILE A 83 1.71 23.49 37.49
C ILE A 83 3.09 24.12 37.69
N ALA A 84 3.16 25.35 38.23
CA ALA A 84 4.37 26.18 38.23
C ALA A 84 5.66 25.46 38.68
N PRO A 85 5.67 24.63 39.75
CA PRO A 85 6.90 23.98 40.22
C PRO A 85 7.49 22.94 39.25
N PHE A 86 6.65 22.27 38.44
CA PHE A 86 7.04 21.17 37.54
C PHE A 86 6.67 21.46 36.07
N ALA A 87 6.39 22.72 35.73
CA ALA A 87 6.00 23.13 34.37
C ALA A 87 7.06 22.74 33.31
N LYS A 88 8.34 22.77 33.68
CA LYS A 88 9.45 22.36 32.80
C LYS A 88 9.41 20.86 32.50
N GLU A 89 9.24 20.03 33.53
CA GLU A 89 9.16 18.58 33.41
C GLU A 89 7.92 18.17 32.62
N MET A 90 6.76 18.77 32.94
CA MET A 90 5.52 18.56 32.22
C MET A 90 5.64 18.91 30.73
N SER A 91 6.32 20.02 30.40
CA SER A 91 6.51 20.42 28.99
C SER A 91 7.47 19.50 28.24
N ALA A 92 8.49 18.97 28.92
CA ALA A 92 9.40 17.99 28.36
C ALA A 92 8.68 16.64 28.12
N TRP A 93 7.85 16.22 29.06
CA TRP A 93 7.01 15.03 28.93
C TRP A 93 6.01 15.15 27.79
N GLU A 94 5.27 16.26 27.73
CA GLU A 94 4.34 16.56 26.64
C GLU A 94 5.03 16.50 25.27
N SER A 95 6.23 17.08 25.16
CA SER A 95 7.02 17.05 23.92
C SER A 95 7.40 15.62 23.51
N LYS A 96 7.71 14.74 24.47
CA LYS A 96 8.00 13.32 24.19
C LYS A 96 6.76 12.57 23.70
N LEU A 97 5.61 12.80 24.33
CA LEU A 97 4.34 12.17 23.89
C LEU A 97 3.95 12.61 22.48
N TRP A 98 4.05 13.91 22.17
CA TRP A 98 3.80 14.40 20.81
C TRP A 98 4.82 13.89 19.80
N LEU A 99 6.10 13.77 20.18
CA LEU A 99 7.10 13.15 19.32
C LEU A 99 6.76 11.69 19.01
N MET A 100 6.38 10.90 20.03
CA MET A 100 5.92 9.53 19.83
C MET A 100 4.71 9.46 18.90
N HIS A 101 3.74 10.35 19.09
CA HIS A 101 2.53 10.39 18.26
C HIS A 101 2.86 10.63 16.79
N ASN A 102 3.67 11.65 16.51
CA ASN A 102 4.11 11.98 15.15
C ASN A 102 4.94 10.85 14.53
N ILE A 103 5.82 10.22 15.31
CA ILE A 103 6.62 9.07 14.84
C ILE A 103 5.69 7.91 14.50
N LEU A 104 4.75 7.55 15.37
CA LEU A 104 3.87 6.40 15.17
C LEU A 104 2.93 6.61 13.98
N GLU A 105 2.36 7.80 13.82
CA GLU A 105 1.54 8.15 12.65
C GLU A 105 2.36 8.01 11.36
N SER A 106 3.57 8.56 11.34
CA SER A 106 4.43 8.53 10.16
C SER A 106 4.94 7.13 9.84
N TRP A 107 5.30 6.37 10.87
CA TRP A 107 5.72 4.99 10.75
C TRP A 107 4.64 4.12 10.10
N LEU A 108 3.39 4.23 10.57
CA LEU A 108 2.28 3.45 10.04
C LEU A 108 1.99 3.81 8.58
N ARG A 109 2.11 5.08 8.19
CA ARG A 109 2.00 5.52 6.79
C ARG A 109 3.09 4.92 5.91
N VAL A 110 4.35 5.07 6.32
CA VAL A 110 5.50 4.50 5.61
C VAL A 110 5.34 2.99 5.47
N GLN A 111 4.99 2.28 6.55
CA GLN A 111 4.79 0.84 6.53
C GLN A 111 3.70 0.42 5.53
N MET A 112 2.54 1.09 5.55
CA MET A 112 1.43 0.79 4.66
C MET A 112 1.83 0.92 3.19
N VAL A 113 2.48 2.04 2.82
CA VAL A 113 2.88 2.31 1.44
C VAL A 113 4.03 1.41 1.02
N TRP A 114 5.01 1.19 1.90
CA TRP A 114 6.14 0.29 1.63
C TRP A 114 5.66 -1.15 1.40
N LEU A 115 4.71 -1.67 2.19
CA LEU A 115 4.15 -3.02 2.00
C LEU A 115 3.46 -3.20 0.64
N TYR A 116 2.85 -2.14 0.11
CA TYR A 116 2.24 -2.14 -1.21
C TYR A 116 3.30 -2.08 -2.33
N LEU A 117 4.31 -1.24 -2.18
CA LEU A 117 5.32 -1.00 -3.21
C LEU A 117 6.42 -2.07 -3.26
N GLU A 118 6.75 -2.71 -2.14
CA GLU A 118 7.78 -3.74 -2.03
C GLU A 118 7.63 -4.87 -3.05
N PRO A 119 6.47 -5.55 -3.17
CA PRO A 119 6.32 -6.61 -4.16
C PRO A 119 6.35 -6.09 -5.60
N ILE A 120 5.94 -4.84 -5.83
CA ILE A 120 5.90 -4.21 -7.16
C ILE A 120 7.32 -3.91 -7.65
N PHE A 121 8.14 -3.26 -6.82
CA PHE A 121 9.50 -2.88 -7.17
C PHE A 121 10.53 -4.00 -7.00
N SER A 122 10.15 -5.11 -6.35
CA SER A 122 10.91 -6.36 -6.38
C SER A 122 10.88 -7.04 -7.75
N SER A 123 9.90 -6.71 -8.61
CA SER A 123 9.90 -7.17 -10.01
C SER A 123 10.94 -6.40 -10.84
N GLU A 124 11.86 -7.14 -11.46
CA GLU A 124 12.83 -6.59 -12.40
C GLU A 124 12.15 -5.86 -13.57
N ASP A 125 10.98 -6.32 -14.01
CA ASP A 125 10.29 -5.76 -15.16
C ASP A 125 9.79 -4.35 -14.86
N ILE A 126 9.16 -4.13 -13.71
CA ILE A 126 8.73 -2.78 -13.29
C ILE A 126 9.92 -1.89 -13.01
N HIS A 127 10.94 -2.41 -12.30
CA HIS A 127 12.15 -1.65 -11.97
C HIS A 127 12.85 -1.12 -13.23
N ASN A 128 12.97 -1.94 -14.28
CA ASN A 128 13.58 -1.54 -15.54
C ASN A 128 12.74 -0.53 -16.34
N GLN A 129 11.41 -0.52 -16.17
CA GLN A 129 10.51 0.40 -16.88
C GLN A 129 10.46 1.78 -16.24
N ILE A 130 10.59 1.87 -14.91
CA ILE A 130 10.60 3.10 -14.12
C ILE A 130 11.84 3.19 -13.21
N PRO A 131 13.06 3.27 -13.79
CA PRO A 131 14.31 3.12 -13.04
C PRO A 131 14.59 4.28 -12.07
N MET A 132 14.02 5.46 -12.32
CA MET A 132 14.15 6.59 -11.39
C MET A 132 13.43 6.28 -10.08
N GLN A 133 12.17 5.83 -10.17
CA GLN A 133 11.37 5.41 -9.02
C GLN A 133 11.96 4.17 -8.34
N GLY A 134 12.49 3.22 -9.12
CA GLY A 134 13.17 2.03 -8.56
C GLY A 134 14.36 2.39 -7.66
N LYS A 135 15.21 3.32 -8.10
CA LYS A 135 16.33 3.81 -7.28
C LYS A 135 15.87 4.56 -6.03
N MET A 136 14.80 5.36 -6.13
CA MET A 136 14.22 6.02 -4.96
C MET A 136 13.70 4.99 -3.95
N PHE A 137 13.05 3.93 -4.44
CA PHE A 137 12.54 2.85 -3.60
C PHE A 137 13.67 2.09 -2.90
N GLU A 138 14.79 1.80 -3.57
CA GLU A 138 15.97 1.17 -2.95
C GLU A 138 16.52 1.99 -1.78
N VAL A 139 16.56 3.32 -1.91
CA VAL A 139 16.99 4.23 -0.83
C VAL A 139 16.03 4.15 0.35
N VAL A 140 14.72 4.22 0.08
CA VAL A 140 13.70 4.11 1.12
C VAL A 140 13.73 2.75 1.80
N ASP A 141 13.83 1.66 1.04
CA ASP A 141 13.87 0.29 1.53
C ASP A 141 15.07 0.05 2.45
N SER A 142 16.27 0.52 2.06
CA SER A 142 17.47 0.44 2.89
C SER A 142 17.29 1.20 4.22
N ASN A 143 16.83 2.45 4.16
CA ASN A 143 16.58 3.25 5.36
C ASN A 143 15.50 2.65 6.26
N TRP A 144 14.43 2.13 5.66
CA TRP A 144 13.35 1.46 6.37
C TRP A 144 13.83 0.22 7.12
N ARG A 145 14.60 -0.64 6.46
CA ARG A 145 15.18 -1.85 7.08
C ARG A 145 16.07 -1.51 8.27
N LEU A 146 16.89 -0.45 8.17
CA LEU A 146 17.72 0.01 9.27
C LEU A 146 16.89 0.48 10.48
N ILE A 147 15.83 1.27 10.24
CA ILE A 147 14.91 1.71 11.29
C ILE A 147 14.25 0.50 11.96
N MET A 148 13.76 -0.47 11.19
CA MET A 148 13.12 -1.67 11.72
C MET A 148 14.10 -2.55 12.51
N GLU A 149 15.33 -2.73 12.03
CA GLU A 149 16.34 -3.53 12.72
C GLU A 149 16.72 -2.92 14.08
N GLU A 150 16.92 -1.61 14.16
CA GLU A 150 17.22 -0.90 15.41
C GLU A 150 16.03 -0.96 16.38
N SER A 151 14.81 -0.82 15.85
CA SER A 151 13.59 -0.86 16.66
C SER A 151 13.30 -2.24 17.25
N VAL A 152 13.62 -3.30 16.52
CA VAL A 152 13.48 -4.68 17.02
C VAL A 152 14.50 -4.99 18.12
N LYS A 153 15.71 -4.41 18.07
CA LYS A 153 16.74 -4.60 19.11
C LYS A 153 16.33 -4.00 20.46
N GLY A 154 15.60 -2.89 20.44
CA GLY A 154 15.11 -2.21 21.64
C GLY A 154 13.63 -1.91 21.54
N ALA A 155 12.78 -2.91 21.75
CA ALA A 155 11.34 -2.83 21.50
C ALA A 155 10.55 -1.88 22.43
N ASN A 156 11.16 -1.39 23.52
CA ASN A 156 10.48 -0.45 24.42
C ASN A 156 10.12 0.85 23.67
N ALA A 157 8.87 1.28 23.78
CA ALA A 157 8.35 2.39 22.98
C ALA A 157 9.12 3.69 23.20
N MET A 158 9.51 4.00 24.44
CA MET A 158 10.29 5.19 24.78
C MET A 158 11.73 5.12 24.26
N GLN A 159 12.32 3.92 24.21
CA GLN A 159 13.64 3.71 23.63
C GLN A 159 13.62 3.86 22.11
N VAL A 160 12.61 3.29 21.44
CA VAL A 160 12.46 3.37 19.98
C VAL A 160 12.34 4.82 19.51
N ILE A 161 11.46 5.62 20.13
CA ILE A 161 11.28 7.03 19.73
C ILE A 161 12.52 7.91 19.99
N SER A 162 13.43 7.43 20.85
CA SER A 162 14.67 8.13 21.18
C SER A 162 15.75 7.92 20.12
N GLN A 163 15.49 7.13 19.08
CA GLN A 163 16.39 6.94 17.95
C GLN A 163 16.71 8.30 17.27
N PRO A 164 17.99 8.55 16.93
CA PRO A 164 18.39 9.82 16.33
C PRO A 164 17.68 10.09 14.99
N GLN A 165 17.04 11.26 14.91
CA GLN A 165 16.39 11.78 13.70
C GLN A 165 15.33 10.83 13.10
N MET A 166 14.72 9.97 13.93
CA MET A 166 13.76 8.98 13.47
C MET A 166 12.59 9.61 12.73
N LEU A 167 11.98 10.66 13.30
CA LEU A 167 10.86 11.36 12.68
C LEU A 167 11.26 11.99 11.34
N ASP A 168 12.45 12.59 11.26
CA ASP A 168 12.93 13.23 10.03
C ASP A 168 13.16 12.18 8.92
N LYS A 169 13.76 11.04 9.26
CA LYS A 169 13.94 9.92 8.33
C LYS A 169 12.61 9.34 7.84
N LEU A 170 11.62 9.21 8.72
CA LEU A 170 10.29 8.74 8.36
C LEU A 170 9.58 9.74 7.43
N LYS A 171 9.67 11.04 7.72
CA LYS A 171 9.09 12.08 6.84
C LYS A 171 9.79 12.16 5.47
N GLU A 172 11.10 11.97 5.43
CA GLU A 172 11.84 11.86 4.17
C GLU A 172 11.37 10.63 3.39
N ALA A 173 11.22 9.49 4.05
CA ALA A 173 10.67 8.28 3.44
C ALA A 173 9.25 8.51 2.90
N GLU A 174 8.36 9.18 3.65
CA GLU A 174 7.01 9.54 3.18
C GLU A 174 7.06 10.36 1.89
N SER A 175 7.88 11.42 1.84
CA SER A 175 7.97 12.26 0.64
C SER A 175 8.50 11.49 -0.57
N LEU A 176 9.50 10.62 -0.37
CA LEU A 176 10.01 9.76 -1.44
C LEU A 176 8.97 8.75 -1.90
N LEU A 177 8.20 8.16 -0.97
CA LEU A 177 7.13 7.21 -1.28
C LEU A 177 5.99 7.89 -2.05
N ASP A 178 5.63 9.12 -1.73
CA ASP A 178 4.64 9.90 -2.48
C ASP A 178 5.08 10.14 -3.93
N ASP A 179 6.35 10.51 -4.14
CA ASP A 179 6.91 10.69 -5.48
C ASP A 179 6.97 9.37 -6.26
N ILE A 180 7.30 8.27 -5.59
CA ILE A 180 7.30 6.93 -6.17
C ILE A 180 5.88 6.52 -6.59
N GLN A 181 4.89 6.70 -5.72
CA GLN A 181 3.49 6.39 -6.02
C GLN A 181 2.98 7.23 -7.19
N LYS A 182 3.30 8.52 -7.22
CA LYS A 182 2.96 9.39 -8.36
C LYS A 182 3.59 8.89 -9.65
N GLY A 183 4.88 8.57 -9.63
CA GLY A 183 5.59 8.02 -10.79
C GLY A 183 5.01 6.69 -11.28
N LEU A 184 4.62 5.80 -10.36
CA LEU A 184 3.96 4.55 -10.67
C LEU A 184 2.60 4.79 -11.34
N ASN A 185 1.78 5.68 -10.79
CA ASN A 185 0.48 6.02 -11.37
C ASN A 185 0.62 6.64 -12.76
N GLU A 186 1.56 7.57 -12.97
CA GLU A 186 1.85 8.13 -14.29
C GLU A 186 2.30 7.07 -15.30
N TYR A 187 3.05 6.06 -14.87
CA TYR A 187 3.42 4.92 -15.69
C TYR A 187 2.21 4.06 -16.08
N LEU A 188 1.34 3.72 -15.13
CA LEU A 188 0.12 2.96 -15.40
C LEU A 188 -0.82 3.72 -16.36
N GLU A 189 -0.98 5.02 -16.18
CA GLU A 189 -1.77 5.87 -17.09
C GLU A 189 -1.19 5.89 -18.51
N LYS A 190 0.14 5.96 -18.67
CA LYS A 190 0.76 5.83 -20.00
C LYS A 190 0.46 4.48 -20.66
N LYS A 191 0.42 3.39 -19.88
CA LYS A 191 0.04 2.06 -20.39
C LYS A 191 -1.42 2.00 -20.79
N ARG A 192 -2.32 2.63 -20.01
CA ARG A 192 -3.75 2.75 -20.35
C ARG A 192 -3.98 3.57 -21.62
N LEU A 193 -3.25 4.66 -21.81
CA LEU A 193 -3.35 5.47 -23.03
C LEU A 193 -2.83 4.72 -24.27
N PHE A 194 -1.83 3.86 -24.11
CA PHE A 194 -1.33 3.01 -25.19
C PHE A 194 -2.32 1.92 -25.57
N PHE A 195 -2.94 1.27 -24.57
CA PHE A 195 -3.95 0.23 -24.77
C PHE A 195 -5.22 0.53 -23.94
N PRO A 196 -6.22 1.23 -24.53
CA PRO A 196 -7.41 1.71 -23.80
C PRO A 196 -8.26 0.63 -23.12
N ARG A 197 -8.09 -0.65 -23.47
CA ARG A 197 -8.79 -1.73 -22.75
C ARG A 197 -8.27 -1.93 -21.32
N PHE A 198 -7.08 -1.44 -20.98
CA PHE A 198 -6.60 -1.43 -19.60
C PHE A 198 -7.37 -0.48 -18.67
N PHE A 199 -8.25 0.40 -19.18
CA PHE A 199 -9.19 1.14 -18.33
C PHE A 199 -10.23 0.24 -17.65
N PHE A 200 -10.44 -0.99 -18.14
CA PHE A 200 -11.32 -1.98 -17.51
C PHE A 200 -10.66 -2.79 -16.39
N LEU A 201 -9.36 -2.59 -16.16
CA LEU A 201 -8.59 -3.25 -15.09
C LEU A 201 -8.34 -2.29 -13.93
N SER A 202 -8.37 -2.81 -12.70
CA SER A 202 -7.89 -2.08 -11.53
C SER A 202 -6.36 -1.87 -11.62
N ASN A 203 -5.82 -1.00 -10.76
CA ASN A 203 -4.36 -0.80 -10.71
C ASN A 203 -3.63 -2.10 -10.33
N ASP A 204 -4.15 -2.87 -9.37
CA ASP A 204 -3.56 -4.14 -8.95
C ASP A 204 -3.55 -5.17 -10.07
N GLU A 205 -4.66 -5.29 -10.82
CA GLU A 205 -4.77 -6.19 -11.97
C GLU A 205 -3.82 -5.78 -13.09
N LEU A 206 -3.69 -4.47 -13.32
CA LEU A 206 -2.76 -3.94 -14.32
C LEU A 206 -1.31 -4.17 -13.90
N LEU A 207 -0.99 -4.06 -12.61
CA LEU A 207 0.34 -4.34 -12.09
C LEU A 207 0.67 -5.84 -12.17
N GLU A 208 -0.28 -6.73 -11.89
CA GLU A 208 -0.09 -8.18 -12.02
C GLU A 208 0.28 -8.60 -13.45
N ILE A 209 -0.33 -7.98 -14.47
CA ILE A 209 0.05 -8.25 -15.86
C ILE A 209 1.38 -7.62 -16.28
N LEU A 210 1.80 -6.52 -15.62
CA LEU A 210 3.03 -5.79 -15.95
C LEU A 210 4.24 -6.25 -15.14
N SER A 211 4.04 -6.98 -14.04
CA SER A 211 5.12 -7.44 -13.14
C SER A 211 5.72 -8.79 -13.56
N GLU A 212 5.02 -9.58 -14.38
CA GLU A 212 5.48 -10.88 -14.89
C GLU A 212 5.37 -10.95 -16.43
N THR A 213 5.98 -10.00 -17.13
CA THR A 213 5.87 -9.88 -18.60
C THR A 213 6.46 -11.07 -19.36
N LYS A 214 7.39 -11.81 -18.74
CA LYS A 214 8.07 -12.99 -19.30
C LYS A 214 7.15 -14.21 -19.42
N ASP A 215 6.02 -14.25 -18.68
CA ASP A 215 5.03 -15.32 -18.80
C ASP A 215 3.69 -14.80 -19.35
N PRO A 216 3.42 -14.93 -20.66
CA PRO A 216 2.20 -14.41 -21.28
C PRO A 216 0.93 -15.14 -20.82
N LEU A 217 1.03 -16.25 -20.08
CA LEU A 217 -0.13 -16.93 -19.51
C LEU A 217 -0.76 -16.15 -18.35
N ARG A 218 0.00 -15.27 -17.68
CA ARG A 218 -0.48 -14.47 -16.55
C ARG A 218 -1.60 -13.50 -16.91
N VAL A 219 -1.71 -13.11 -18.17
CA VAL A 219 -2.76 -12.20 -18.64
C VAL A 219 -4.15 -12.87 -18.72
N GLN A 220 -4.21 -14.21 -18.79
CA GLN A 220 -5.43 -14.97 -19.08
C GLN A 220 -6.61 -14.63 -18.14
N PRO A 221 -6.43 -14.51 -16.81
CA PRO A 221 -7.52 -14.16 -15.90
C PRO A 221 -8.12 -12.77 -16.18
N HIS A 222 -7.32 -11.86 -16.73
CA HIS A 222 -7.69 -10.46 -16.96
C HIS A 222 -8.26 -10.21 -18.36
N LEU A 223 -8.09 -11.16 -19.30
CA LEU A 223 -8.53 -11.00 -20.69
C LEU A 223 -10.04 -10.78 -20.83
N LYS A 224 -10.86 -11.44 -20.02
CA LYS A 224 -12.32 -11.29 -20.02
C LYS A 224 -12.79 -9.85 -19.76
N LYS A 225 -12.00 -9.07 -19.01
CA LYS A 225 -12.28 -7.65 -18.75
C LYS A 225 -11.77 -6.75 -19.87
N CYS A 226 -10.64 -7.12 -20.48
CA CYS A 226 -10.03 -6.36 -21.58
C CYS A 226 -10.76 -6.54 -22.92
N PHE A 227 -11.39 -7.69 -23.16
CA PHE A 227 -11.99 -8.04 -24.45
C PHE A 227 -13.38 -8.60 -24.28
N GLU A 228 -14.31 -8.09 -25.08
CA GLU A 228 -15.65 -8.65 -25.22
C GLU A 228 -15.59 -9.84 -26.17
N GLY A 229 -16.10 -11.01 -25.74
CA GLY A 229 -16.12 -12.23 -26.53
C GLY A 229 -14.82 -13.06 -26.52
N ILE A 230 -13.77 -12.62 -25.81
CA ILE A 230 -12.54 -13.41 -25.62
C ILE A 230 -12.44 -13.82 -24.16
N ALA A 231 -12.50 -15.11 -23.92
CA ALA A 231 -12.26 -15.68 -22.61
C ALA A 231 -10.80 -16.06 -22.41
N GLN A 232 -10.16 -16.65 -23.43
CA GLN A 232 -8.80 -17.18 -23.34
C GLN A 232 -8.05 -17.10 -24.69
N LEU A 233 -6.73 -17.19 -24.62
CA LEU A 233 -5.84 -17.31 -25.77
C LEU A 233 -5.15 -18.68 -25.76
N THR A 234 -5.05 -19.35 -26.91
CA THR A 234 -4.34 -20.62 -27.01
C THR A 234 -2.89 -20.40 -27.43
N PHE A 235 -1.95 -20.84 -26.60
CA PHE A 235 -0.52 -20.75 -26.83
C PHE A 235 0.03 -22.08 -27.36
N ASN A 236 0.96 -22.02 -28.32
CA ASN A 236 1.72 -23.20 -28.76
C ASN A 236 2.93 -23.47 -27.83
N VAL A 237 3.72 -24.51 -28.12
CA VAL A 237 4.92 -24.88 -27.35
C VAL A 237 5.96 -23.75 -27.32
N GLU A 238 5.97 -22.89 -28.33
CA GLU A 238 6.86 -21.73 -28.47
C GLU A 238 6.27 -20.45 -27.84
N LYS A 239 5.18 -20.57 -27.07
CA LYS A 239 4.42 -19.45 -26.47
C LYS A 239 3.87 -18.44 -27.49
N GLU A 240 3.65 -18.85 -28.73
CA GLU A 240 2.95 -18.05 -29.74
C GLU A 240 1.43 -18.23 -29.61
N ILE A 241 0.71 -17.13 -29.79
CA ILE A 241 -0.73 -17.09 -29.76
C ILE A 241 -1.25 -17.57 -31.12
N THR A 242 -2.04 -18.65 -31.09
CA THR A 242 -2.53 -19.31 -32.30
C THR A 242 -4.04 -19.21 -32.45
N HIS A 243 -4.79 -19.24 -31.36
CA HIS A 243 -6.24 -19.19 -31.38
C HIS A 243 -6.78 -18.30 -30.27
N ILE A 244 -8.02 -17.86 -30.49
CA ILE A 244 -8.83 -17.10 -29.55
C ILE A 244 -10.02 -17.97 -29.16
N GLU A 245 -10.29 -18.06 -27.87
CA GLU A 245 -11.35 -18.88 -27.30
C GLU A 245 -12.40 -18.01 -26.60
N SER A 246 -13.68 -18.21 -26.93
CA SER A 246 -14.81 -17.53 -26.29
C SER A 246 -15.20 -18.19 -24.95
N ALA A 247 -16.11 -17.57 -24.19
CA ALA A 247 -16.60 -18.14 -22.95
C ALA A 247 -17.48 -19.39 -23.18
N GLU A 248 -18.06 -19.50 -24.36
CA GLU A 248 -18.91 -20.59 -24.83
C GLU A 248 -18.10 -21.75 -25.44
N GLY A 249 -16.77 -21.62 -25.49
CA GLY A 249 -15.85 -22.63 -26.04
C GLY A 249 -15.66 -22.53 -27.56
N GLU A 250 -16.06 -21.42 -28.18
CA GLU A 250 -15.82 -21.18 -29.60
C GLU A 250 -14.35 -20.87 -29.82
N ARG A 251 -13.73 -21.50 -30.80
CA ARG A 251 -12.31 -21.34 -31.08
C ARG A 251 -12.08 -20.82 -32.49
N VAL A 252 -11.38 -19.68 -32.58
CA VAL A 252 -11.04 -19.01 -33.83
C VAL A 252 -9.53 -19.04 -34.01
N GLU A 253 -9.06 -19.60 -35.11
CA GLU A 253 -7.64 -19.56 -35.49
C GLU A 253 -7.27 -18.15 -35.98
N LEU A 254 -6.14 -17.63 -35.50
CA LEU A 254 -5.63 -16.34 -35.91
C LEU A 254 -5.03 -16.43 -37.32
N VAL A 255 -5.35 -15.45 -38.17
CA VAL A 255 -4.79 -15.33 -39.54
C VAL A 255 -3.26 -15.21 -39.51
N LEU A 256 -2.72 -14.58 -38.45
CA LEU A 256 -1.29 -14.49 -38.19
C LEU A 256 -1.02 -14.83 -36.73
N ARG A 257 -0.02 -15.67 -36.47
CA ARG A 257 0.43 -15.98 -35.12
C ARG A 257 1.11 -14.78 -34.49
N VAL A 258 0.76 -14.46 -33.25
CA VAL A 258 1.40 -13.39 -32.47
C VAL A 258 2.42 -14.01 -31.54
N ASN A 259 3.65 -13.49 -31.54
CA ASN A 259 4.71 -13.97 -30.69
C ASN A 259 5.03 -12.91 -29.62
N PRO A 260 4.63 -13.11 -28.35
CA PRO A 260 4.86 -12.16 -27.26
C PRO A 260 6.34 -11.76 -27.10
N SER A 261 7.29 -12.67 -27.34
CA SER A 261 8.72 -12.39 -27.21
C SER A 261 9.23 -11.38 -28.24
N ARG A 262 8.57 -11.24 -29.40
CA ARG A 262 8.92 -10.20 -30.39
C ARG A 262 8.60 -8.78 -29.90
N ALA A 263 7.67 -8.66 -28.94
CA ALA A 263 7.29 -7.38 -28.35
C ALA A 263 8.27 -6.87 -27.28
N LYS A 264 9.43 -7.53 -27.08
CA LYS A 264 10.38 -7.24 -25.99
C LYS A 264 9.70 -7.26 -24.62
N ASP A 265 8.82 -8.25 -24.43
CA ASP A 265 8.08 -8.46 -23.17
C ASP A 265 7.20 -7.24 -22.78
N LEU A 266 6.78 -6.44 -23.75
CA LEU A 266 5.80 -5.37 -23.51
C LEU A 266 4.39 -5.91 -23.77
N VAL A 267 3.66 -6.15 -22.69
CA VAL A 267 2.33 -6.77 -22.72
C VAL A 267 1.34 -5.96 -23.55
N GLU A 268 1.41 -4.63 -23.46
CA GLU A 268 0.52 -3.75 -24.21
C GLU A 268 0.71 -3.85 -25.73
N LYS A 269 1.91 -4.21 -26.21
CA LYS A 269 2.21 -4.25 -27.65
C LYS A 269 1.64 -5.50 -28.30
N TRP A 270 1.89 -6.68 -27.73
CA TRP A 270 1.39 -7.91 -28.32
C TRP A 270 -0.14 -8.04 -28.10
N LEU A 271 -0.70 -7.52 -27.02
CA LEU A 271 -2.16 -7.42 -26.85
C LEU A 271 -2.81 -6.50 -27.89
N TYR A 272 -2.13 -5.41 -28.23
CA TYR A 272 -2.58 -4.53 -29.31
C TYR A 272 -2.54 -5.26 -30.68
N GLU A 273 -1.52 -6.06 -30.96
CA GLU A 273 -1.45 -6.90 -32.16
C GLU A 273 -2.60 -7.91 -32.21
N VAL A 274 -2.88 -8.61 -31.10
CA VAL A 274 -4.04 -9.53 -30.99
C VAL A 274 -5.34 -8.77 -31.29
N LYS A 275 -5.55 -7.60 -30.68
CA LYS A 275 -6.72 -6.75 -30.95
C LYS A 275 -6.84 -6.41 -32.44
N TRP A 276 -5.74 -6.04 -33.08
CA TRP A 276 -5.73 -5.65 -34.48
C TRP A 276 -6.06 -6.83 -35.41
N LEU A 277 -5.61 -8.04 -35.05
CA LEU A 277 -5.87 -9.26 -35.81
C LEU A 277 -7.30 -9.80 -35.63
N LEU A 278 -8.05 -9.38 -34.60
CA LEU A 278 -9.45 -9.79 -34.43
C LEU A 278 -10.32 -9.42 -35.64
N TYR A 279 -10.21 -8.19 -36.13
CA TYR A 279 -11.01 -7.70 -37.25
C TYR A 279 -10.87 -8.54 -38.53
N PRO A 280 -9.65 -8.79 -39.06
CA PRO A 280 -9.48 -9.64 -40.23
C PRO A 280 -9.89 -11.10 -39.97
N CYS A 281 -9.69 -11.65 -38.76
CA CYS A 281 -10.15 -12.99 -38.42
C CYS A 281 -11.68 -13.12 -38.51
N PHE A 282 -12.41 -12.18 -37.91
CA PHE A 282 -13.88 -12.17 -37.98
C PHE A 282 -14.39 -11.90 -39.40
N ALA A 283 -13.74 -11.01 -40.15
CA ALA A 283 -14.09 -10.75 -41.54
C ALA A 283 -13.91 -12.00 -42.42
N GLN A 284 -12.83 -12.76 -42.22
CA GLN A 284 -12.57 -14.01 -42.95
C GLN A 284 -13.59 -15.10 -42.57
N LEU A 285 -13.94 -15.23 -41.29
CA LEU A 285 -15.00 -16.15 -40.84
C LEU A 285 -16.37 -15.80 -41.44
N ALA A 286 -16.73 -14.52 -41.46
CA ALA A 286 -17.98 -14.05 -42.05
C ALA A 286 -18.01 -14.28 -43.57
N GLY A 287 -16.90 -13.98 -44.26
CA GLY A 287 -16.75 -14.22 -45.70
C GLY A 287 -16.83 -15.70 -46.07
N ASN A 288 -16.14 -16.57 -45.32
CA ASN A 288 -16.21 -18.01 -45.51
C ASN A 288 -17.62 -18.56 -45.26
N SER A 289 -18.30 -18.05 -44.22
CA SER A 289 -19.69 -18.43 -43.93
C SER A 289 -20.66 -18.01 -45.05
N PHE A 290 -20.45 -16.83 -45.66
CA PHE A 290 -21.25 -16.37 -46.80
C PHE A 290 -21.01 -17.21 -48.07
N LEU A 291 -19.77 -17.63 -48.33
CA LEU A 291 -19.45 -18.49 -49.48
C LEU A 291 -20.02 -19.91 -49.31
N ILE A 292 -19.98 -20.47 -48.10
CA ILE A 292 -20.54 -21.80 -47.80
C ILE A 292 -22.07 -21.79 -47.98
N THR A 293 -22.75 -20.74 -47.49
CA THR A 293 -24.21 -20.58 -47.65
C THR A 293 -24.63 -20.31 -49.10
N ALA A 294 -23.83 -19.58 -49.87
CA ALA A 294 -24.07 -19.35 -51.29
C ALA A 294 -23.86 -20.60 -52.17
N GLN A 295 -22.98 -21.52 -51.77
CA GLN A 295 -22.70 -22.75 -52.51
C GLN A 295 -23.66 -23.91 -52.19
N SER A 296 -24.42 -23.85 -51.09
CA SER A 296 -25.33 -24.93 -50.65
C SER A 296 -26.68 -24.41 -50.12
N PRO A 297 -27.66 -24.08 -50.98
CA PRO A 297 -28.95 -23.54 -50.54
C PRO A 297 -29.91 -24.58 -49.95
N SER A 298 -29.50 -25.85 -49.78
CA SER A 298 -30.41 -26.96 -49.43
C SER A 298 -29.78 -28.03 -48.55
N SER A 299 -29.28 -27.66 -47.36
CA SER A 299 -28.98 -28.63 -46.30
C SER A 299 -29.19 -27.98 -44.92
N PRO A 300 -29.90 -28.63 -43.98
CA PRO A 300 -30.04 -28.11 -42.62
C PRO A 300 -28.65 -28.14 -41.94
N LEU A 301 -28.29 -27.02 -41.31
CA LEU A 301 -27.01 -26.79 -40.64
C LEU A 301 -26.74 -27.90 -39.60
N THR A 302 -25.81 -28.81 -39.90
CA THR A 302 -25.21 -29.67 -38.89
C THR A 302 -24.21 -28.84 -38.10
N THR A 303 -24.37 -28.88 -36.78
CA THR A 303 -23.67 -28.14 -35.72
C THR A 303 -22.17 -28.45 -35.61
N GLN A 304 -21.38 -28.13 -36.63
CA GLN A 304 -19.92 -28.09 -36.50
C GLN A 304 -19.35 -26.80 -37.10
N HIS A 305 -18.84 -25.96 -36.21
CA HIS A 305 -17.92 -24.85 -36.47
C HIS A 305 -18.45 -23.58 -37.14
N ILE A 306 -19.60 -23.06 -36.69
CA ILE A 306 -19.91 -21.63 -36.91
C ILE A 306 -20.32 -21.03 -35.55
N PRO A 307 -19.57 -20.06 -35.01
CA PRO A 307 -19.98 -19.35 -33.82
C PRO A 307 -21.27 -18.55 -34.10
N PRO A 308 -22.38 -18.70 -33.32
CA PRO A 308 -23.66 -18.05 -33.59
C PRO A 308 -23.61 -16.53 -33.41
N HIS A 309 -22.57 -16.02 -32.77
CA HIS A 309 -22.43 -14.61 -32.41
C HIS A 309 -21.23 -13.99 -33.13
N VAL A 310 -21.38 -13.69 -34.42
CA VAL A 310 -20.64 -12.57 -35.00
C VAL A 310 -21.31 -11.31 -34.46
N PRO A 311 -20.73 -10.59 -33.49
CA PRO A 311 -21.35 -9.38 -33.02
C PRO A 311 -21.30 -8.38 -34.18
N LEU A 312 -22.45 -7.82 -34.53
CA LEU A 312 -22.50 -6.57 -35.29
C LEU A 312 -21.87 -5.49 -34.39
N LEU A 313 -20.55 -5.40 -34.41
CA LEU A 313 -19.80 -4.39 -33.66
C LEU A 313 -20.09 -3.03 -34.29
N HIS A 314 -20.90 -2.22 -33.60
CA HIS A 314 -20.94 -0.79 -33.79
C HIS A 314 -19.55 -0.21 -33.54
N CYS A 315 -19.05 0.54 -34.51
CA CYS A 315 -17.84 1.33 -34.40
C CYS A 315 -18.08 2.51 -33.45
N GLU A 316 -17.47 2.49 -32.27
CA GLU A 316 -16.93 3.67 -31.56
C GLU A 316 -15.65 3.28 -30.81
#